data_AF-A0ABD6SD50-F1
#
_entry.id   AF-A0ABD6SD50-F1
#
_cell.length_a   1.000
_cell.length_b   1.000
_cell.length_c   1.000
_cell.angle_alpha   90.00
_cell.angle_beta   90.00
_cell.angle_gamma   90.00
#
_symmetry.space_group_name_H-M   'P 1'
#
loop_
_entity.id
_entity.type
_entity.pdbx_description
1 polymer ?
#
loop_
_entity_poly.entity_id
_entity_poly.type
_entity_poly.pdbx_seq_one_letter_code
_entity_poly.pdbx_strand_id
1 'polypeptide(L)'
;MKLKIKQITSMEHLMSYQDDWNRILSINQNNNPFIEFVWIYQWLLYFRNSYDIQIYVVEYENQVIAFFPFTKQKKNLYEYIQFIGFNQANYMDIVAIEKWKDQAILTVLNKIMNQTKTVFILHGLLENKGTSQIFIRYCMEQGIPFHTSQTVAPYINFEKIENFNDFIKKKMKKHGGNRKENRLKELGNVAVYPLKQDQLEVMFQLHKKRWQMKMDTSGFTKDHTHAFYKSLSFIKNDVLETKLDGLFIENHLIAFFYGFVCRNRYVLYILSHDDDFGMFSPGRMLLHETIKDRYLNHVTYYDLSIGYEPYKLDWNTCTDRVNKVIFPGKGWVARIGFWSITFKEKLIQSCKKNWRLVHFKRNTIGKLKKYVQEFRFPHVKKIVRTIGSFFFQKHTYEICRMNRDHLHAPSTTNFQFLTLKDIYKYSALFQGDFKKIIKRLYQKHQMYSCIKNNQIANCFWVNKTDIQMDYLGIVEPLTKKSLYVYDWIFFDRNVIAELFKKHNNVESIYIAIPNHDKNKSFFYEQGFVKEYQITKMKILGFSFIKRRFFQ
;
A
#
# COMPACT_ATOMS: atom_id res chain seq x y z
N MET A 1 -20.13 7.09 -47.60
CA MET A 1 -19.07 8.02 -47.13
C MET A 1 -17.79 7.24 -46.86
N LYS A 2 -16.64 7.61 -47.46
CA LYS A 2 -15.40 6.82 -47.39
C LYS A 2 -14.45 7.38 -46.33
N LEU A 3 -14.34 6.67 -45.20
CA LEU A 3 -13.33 6.99 -44.18
C LEU A 3 -11.94 6.61 -44.67
N LYS A 4 -10.95 7.48 -44.45
CA LYS A 4 -9.54 7.23 -44.78
C LYS A 4 -8.80 6.79 -43.52
N ILE A 5 -7.92 5.78 -43.63
CA ILE A 5 -7.13 5.30 -42.49
C ILE A 5 -5.64 5.49 -42.76
N LYS A 6 -4.97 6.29 -41.92
CA LYS A 6 -3.51 6.42 -41.85
C LYS A 6 -2.96 5.63 -40.66
N GLN A 7 -1.65 5.36 -40.68
CA GLN A 7 -0.95 4.68 -39.59
C GLN A 7 0.26 5.50 -39.16
N ILE A 8 0.41 5.67 -37.85
CA ILE A 8 1.55 6.30 -37.21
C ILE A 8 2.40 5.20 -36.57
N THR A 9 3.69 5.21 -36.87
CA THR A 9 4.69 4.22 -36.40
C THR A 9 5.90 4.86 -35.71
N SER A 10 5.95 6.19 -35.62
CA SER A 10 7.04 6.94 -34.98
C SER A 10 6.50 8.03 -34.05
N MET A 11 7.33 8.43 -33.08
CA MET A 11 7.01 9.52 -32.15
C MET A 11 6.91 10.88 -32.85
N GLU A 12 7.78 11.15 -33.82
CA GLU A 12 7.79 12.39 -34.60
C GLU A 12 6.48 12.58 -35.36
N HIS A 13 5.98 11.51 -36.00
CA HIS A 13 4.71 11.55 -36.69
C HIS A 13 3.52 11.63 -35.73
N LEU A 14 3.61 11.09 -34.50
CA LEU A 14 2.57 11.27 -33.49
C LEU A 14 2.44 12.74 -33.04
N MET A 15 3.57 13.45 -32.92
CA MET A 15 3.59 14.85 -32.48
C MET A 15 2.76 15.77 -33.38
N SER A 16 2.75 15.53 -34.69
CA SER A 16 1.94 16.34 -35.63
C SER A 16 0.43 16.21 -35.44
N TYR A 17 -0.04 15.23 -34.66
CA TYR A 17 -1.46 15.01 -34.37
C TYR A 17 -1.87 15.45 -32.96
N GLN A 18 -1.00 16.11 -32.20
CA GLN A 18 -1.29 16.54 -30.82
C GLN A 18 -2.58 17.37 -30.75
N ASP A 19 -2.74 18.35 -31.64
CA ASP A 19 -3.89 19.26 -31.61
C ASP A 19 -5.19 18.53 -31.97
N ASP A 20 -5.16 17.65 -32.97
CA ASP A 20 -6.32 16.81 -33.31
C ASP A 20 -6.72 15.87 -32.17
N TRP A 21 -5.75 15.27 -31.50
CA TRP A 21 -5.98 14.40 -30.35
C TRP A 21 -6.67 15.16 -29.23
N ASN A 22 -6.09 16.30 -28.84
CA ASN A 22 -6.61 17.15 -27.77
C ASN A 22 -7.99 17.72 -28.12
N ARG A 23 -8.23 18.09 -29.38
CA ARG A 23 -9.53 18.55 -29.87
C ARG A 23 -10.61 17.49 -29.67
N ILE A 24 -10.35 16.24 -30.04
CA ILE A 24 -11.31 15.14 -29.86
C ILE A 24 -11.61 14.92 -28.37
N LEU A 25 -10.57 14.89 -27.52
CA LEU A 25 -10.75 14.73 -26.07
C LEU A 25 -11.53 15.89 -25.45
N SER A 26 -11.31 17.12 -25.92
CA SER A 26 -12.02 18.30 -25.47
C SER A 26 -13.51 18.26 -25.85
N ILE A 27 -13.84 17.91 -27.09
CA ILE A 27 -15.22 17.75 -27.56
C ILE A 27 -15.99 16.75 -26.68
N ASN A 28 -15.34 15.64 -26.31
CA ASN A 28 -15.94 14.60 -25.49
C ASN A 28 -15.90 14.88 -23.99
N GLN A 29 -15.35 16.02 -23.55
CA GLN A 29 -15.08 16.34 -22.15
C GLN A 29 -14.42 15.17 -21.40
N ASN A 30 -13.36 14.59 -21.99
CA ASN A 30 -12.71 13.41 -21.45
C ASN A 30 -12.31 13.61 -19.96
N ASN A 31 -12.46 12.60 -19.13
CA ASN A 31 -11.96 12.64 -17.75
C ASN A 31 -11.13 11.39 -17.41
N ASN A 32 -10.68 10.66 -18.43
CA ASN A 32 -9.74 9.56 -18.30
C ASN A 32 -8.30 10.09 -18.51
N PRO A 33 -7.44 10.12 -17.47
CA PRO A 33 -6.07 10.63 -17.59
C PRO A 33 -5.20 9.81 -18.55
N PHE A 34 -5.48 8.52 -18.71
CA PHE A 34 -4.61 7.58 -19.41
C PHE A 34 -4.69 7.68 -20.95
N ILE A 35 -5.67 8.41 -21.48
CA ILE A 35 -5.81 8.67 -22.93
C ILE A 35 -5.45 10.11 -23.30
N GLU A 36 -5.09 10.96 -22.33
CA GLU A 36 -4.57 12.30 -22.59
C GLU A 36 -3.26 12.22 -23.35
N PHE A 37 -3.06 13.12 -24.33
CA PHE A 37 -1.90 13.07 -25.22
C PHE A 37 -0.58 13.08 -24.44
N VAL A 38 -0.48 13.94 -23.42
CA VAL A 38 0.71 14.05 -22.56
C VAL A 38 1.02 12.73 -21.84
N TRP A 39 0.00 11.98 -21.40
CA TRP A 39 0.20 10.70 -20.73
C TRP A 39 0.66 9.63 -21.72
N ILE A 40 0.01 9.56 -22.90
CA ILE A 40 0.37 8.67 -24.00
C ILE A 40 1.82 8.90 -24.45
N TYR A 41 2.20 10.16 -24.65
CA TYR A 41 3.54 10.56 -25.06
C TYR A 41 4.59 10.10 -24.03
N GLN A 42 4.36 10.37 -22.75
CA GLN A 42 5.26 9.95 -21.67
C GLN A 42 5.39 8.43 -21.62
N TRP A 43 4.30 7.68 -21.78
CA TRP A 43 4.38 6.23 -21.81
C TRP A 43 5.24 5.75 -22.98
N LEU A 44 5.00 6.26 -24.19
CA LEU A 44 5.81 5.87 -25.35
C LEU A 44 7.28 6.23 -25.18
N LEU A 45 7.61 7.38 -24.58
CA LEU A 45 8.99 7.79 -24.33
C LEU A 45 9.78 6.74 -23.53
N TYR A 46 9.18 6.15 -22.49
CA TYR A 46 9.85 5.19 -21.60
C TYR A 46 9.67 3.72 -22.00
N PHE A 47 8.64 3.38 -22.79
CA PHE A 47 8.31 1.99 -23.13
C PHE A 47 8.51 1.64 -24.62
N ARG A 48 8.84 2.59 -25.50
CA ARG A 48 9.04 2.36 -26.96
C ARG A 48 9.99 1.21 -27.31
N ASN A 49 11.02 0.97 -26.50
CA ASN A 49 11.99 -0.10 -26.79
C ASN A 49 11.39 -1.51 -26.60
N SER A 50 10.24 -1.61 -25.92
CA SER A 50 9.55 -2.89 -25.68
C SER A 50 8.33 -3.11 -26.59
N TYR A 51 7.93 -2.09 -27.33
CA TYR A 51 6.64 -2.02 -28.04
C TYR A 51 6.75 -1.19 -29.33
N ASP A 52 6.37 -1.79 -30.46
CA ASP A 52 6.29 -1.08 -31.74
C ASP A 52 5.03 -0.18 -31.76
N ILE A 53 5.18 1.08 -32.16
CA ILE A 53 4.05 2.03 -32.25
C ILE A 53 3.13 1.63 -33.41
N GLN A 54 1.83 1.49 -33.15
CA GLN A 54 0.81 1.17 -34.16
C GLN A 54 -0.47 1.98 -33.93
N ILE A 55 -0.40 3.30 -34.12
CA ILE A 55 -1.59 4.13 -33.94
C ILE A 55 -2.30 4.28 -35.29
N TYR A 56 -3.59 3.96 -35.33
CA TYR A 56 -4.40 4.20 -36.53
C TYR A 56 -5.17 5.50 -36.40
N VAL A 57 -5.11 6.33 -37.44
CA VAL A 57 -5.82 7.60 -37.54
C VAL A 57 -6.93 7.44 -38.56
N VAL A 58 -8.15 7.84 -38.21
CA VAL A 58 -9.29 7.82 -39.10
C VAL A 58 -9.66 9.24 -39.46
N GLU A 59 -9.80 9.50 -40.77
CA GLU A 59 -10.14 10.80 -41.32
C GLU A 59 -11.47 10.73 -42.09
N TYR A 60 -12.26 11.79 -41.95
CA TYR A 60 -13.44 12.07 -42.76
C TYR A 60 -13.31 13.49 -43.32
N GLU A 61 -13.41 13.64 -44.65
CA GLU A 61 -13.27 14.95 -45.32
C GLU A 61 -12.01 15.73 -44.88
N ASN A 62 -10.86 15.03 -44.81
CA ASN A 62 -9.56 15.55 -44.33
C ASN A 62 -9.52 16.00 -42.86
N GLN A 63 -10.58 15.79 -42.08
CA GLN A 63 -10.59 16.01 -40.65
C GLN A 63 -10.34 14.70 -39.90
N VAL A 64 -9.44 14.72 -38.91
CA VAL A 64 -9.23 13.58 -38.04
C VAL A 64 -10.44 13.40 -37.11
N ILE A 65 -11.02 12.20 -37.10
CA ILE A 65 -12.21 11.88 -36.31
C ILE A 65 -11.96 10.81 -35.24
N ALA A 66 -10.89 10.01 -35.37
CA ALA A 66 -10.53 9.01 -34.38
C ALA A 66 -9.04 8.61 -34.40
N PHE A 67 -8.55 8.20 -33.22
CA PHE A 67 -7.26 7.56 -33.02
C PHE A 67 -7.43 6.24 -32.27
N PHE A 68 -6.68 5.24 -32.71
CA PHE A 68 -6.61 3.93 -32.08
C PHE A 68 -5.21 3.77 -31.47
N PRO A 69 -5.02 4.11 -30.17
CA PRO A 69 -3.72 4.10 -29.51
C PRO A 69 -3.21 2.67 -29.31
N PHE A 70 -2.78 1.98 -30.37
CA PHE A 70 -2.23 0.64 -30.24
C PHE A 70 -0.71 0.62 -30.25
N THR A 71 -0.19 -0.44 -29.65
CA THR A 71 1.16 -0.92 -29.76
C THR A 71 1.15 -2.36 -30.23
N LYS A 72 2.26 -2.77 -30.83
CA LYS A 72 2.50 -4.15 -31.22
C LYS A 72 3.68 -4.71 -30.43
N GLN A 73 3.49 -5.92 -29.91
CA GLN A 73 4.54 -6.67 -29.22
C GLN A 73 4.72 -8.03 -29.88
N LYS A 74 5.91 -8.31 -30.38
CA LYS A 74 6.25 -9.63 -30.93
C LYS A 74 6.45 -10.63 -29.79
N LYS A 75 5.87 -11.82 -29.93
CA LYS A 75 6.24 -13.04 -29.17
C LYS A 75 6.78 -14.07 -30.15
N ASN A 76 7.25 -15.21 -29.65
CA ASN A 76 7.90 -16.22 -30.48
C ASN A 76 7.06 -16.62 -31.71
N LEU A 77 5.80 -17.04 -31.51
CA LEU A 77 4.96 -17.59 -32.59
C LEU A 77 3.82 -16.67 -33.04
N TYR A 78 3.41 -15.72 -32.22
CA TYR A 78 2.32 -14.79 -32.49
C TYR A 78 2.68 -13.39 -32.00
N GLU A 79 1.86 -12.41 -32.35
CA GLU A 79 2.07 -11.00 -32.02
C GLU A 79 0.85 -10.46 -31.24
N TYR A 80 1.08 -9.50 -30.36
CA TYR A 80 0.01 -8.83 -29.62
C TYR A 80 -0.22 -7.45 -30.18
N ILE A 81 -1.48 -7.10 -30.40
CA ILE A 81 -1.92 -5.71 -30.49
C ILE A 81 -2.63 -5.35 -29.19
N GLN A 82 -2.13 -4.31 -28.52
CA GLN A 82 -2.58 -3.85 -27.21
C GLN A 82 -2.72 -2.34 -27.22
N PHE A 83 -3.53 -1.77 -26.33
CA PHE A 83 -3.48 -0.34 -26.12
C PHE A 83 -2.10 0.11 -25.63
N ILE A 84 -1.70 1.32 -26.04
CA ILE A 84 -0.67 2.10 -25.35
C ILE A 84 -1.05 2.17 -23.86
N GLY A 85 -0.05 2.17 -22.98
CA GLY A 85 -0.34 2.11 -21.54
C GLY A 85 -0.45 0.69 -20.99
N PHE A 86 -0.22 -0.35 -21.79
CA PHE A 86 -0.26 -1.73 -21.32
C PHE A 86 0.57 -1.94 -20.04
N ASN A 87 -0.03 -2.63 -19.06
CA ASN A 87 0.45 -2.81 -17.67
C ASN A 87 0.47 -1.57 -16.77
N GLN A 88 0.34 -0.34 -17.31
CA GLN A 88 0.48 0.92 -16.56
C GLN A 88 -0.79 1.80 -16.55
N ALA A 89 -1.75 1.55 -17.43
CA ALA A 89 -3.03 2.24 -17.48
C ALA A 89 -4.14 1.33 -16.95
N ASN A 90 -4.93 1.83 -16.01
CA ASN A 90 -6.10 1.09 -15.52
C ASN A 90 -7.32 1.26 -16.42
N TYR A 91 -7.41 2.39 -17.11
CA TYR A 91 -8.44 2.68 -18.09
C TYR A 91 -7.79 3.05 -19.42
N MET A 92 -8.32 2.55 -20.52
CA MET A 92 -7.88 2.87 -21.88
C MET A 92 -9.11 2.88 -22.77
N ASP A 93 -9.04 3.63 -23.85
CA ASP A 93 -10.10 3.68 -24.84
C ASP A 93 -9.56 4.15 -26.19
N ILE A 94 -10.43 4.14 -27.20
CA ILE A 94 -10.22 4.80 -28.48
C ILE A 94 -10.54 6.29 -28.30
N VAL A 95 -9.70 7.15 -28.88
CA VAL A 95 -9.94 8.59 -28.89
C VAL A 95 -10.71 8.92 -30.17
N ALA A 96 -12.04 8.89 -30.09
CA ALA A 96 -12.92 9.15 -31.24
C ALA A 96 -13.99 10.17 -30.90
N ILE A 97 -14.37 11.01 -31.86
CA ILE A 97 -15.57 11.83 -31.73
C ILE A 97 -16.76 10.88 -31.56
N GLU A 98 -17.57 11.06 -30.51
CA GLU A 98 -18.58 10.09 -30.08
C GLU A 98 -19.51 9.66 -31.23
N LYS A 99 -19.98 10.62 -32.04
CA LYS A 99 -20.86 10.35 -33.20
C LYS A 99 -20.25 9.41 -34.26
N TRP A 100 -18.93 9.35 -34.35
CA TRP A 100 -18.20 8.55 -35.34
C TRP A 100 -17.58 7.27 -34.75
N LYS A 101 -17.64 7.08 -33.43
CA LYS A 101 -16.90 6.03 -32.71
C LYS A 101 -17.18 4.63 -33.27
N ASP A 102 -18.47 4.31 -33.46
CA ASP A 102 -18.91 3.01 -33.96
C ASP A 102 -18.36 2.73 -35.38
N GLN A 103 -18.64 3.63 -36.33
CA GLN A 103 -18.19 3.50 -37.71
C GLN A 103 -16.65 3.47 -37.81
N ALA A 104 -15.95 4.29 -37.03
CA ALA A 104 -14.50 4.31 -36.99
C ALA A 104 -13.93 2.96 -36.51
N ILE A 105 -14.50 2.37 -35.45
CA ILE A 105 -14.10 1.06 -34.93
C ILE A 105 -14.26 -0.02 -35.99
N LEU A 106 -15.45 -0.11 -36.59
CA LEU A 106 -15.73 -1.12 -37.62
C LEU A 106 -14.77 -0.97 -38.82
N THR A 107 -14.51 0.27 -39.25
CA THR A 107 -13.61 0.55 -40.38
C THR A 107 -12.17 0.14 -40.07
N VAL A 108 -11.66 0.46 -38.88
CA VAL A 108 -10.29 0.08 -38.48
C VAL A 108 -10.16 -1.42 -38.27
N LEU A 109 -11.13 -2.07 -37.61
CA LEU A 109 -11.12 -3.53 -37.45
C LEU A 109 -11.10 -4.22 -38.81
N ASN A 110 -11.99 -3.86 -39.73
CA ASN A 110 -12.01 -4.44 -41.08
C ASN A 110 -10.65 -4.33 -41.81
N LYS A 111 -9.88 -3.26 -41.57
CA LYS A 111 -8.54 -3.10 -42.13
C LYS A 111 -7.50 -4.01 -41.48
N ILE A 112 -7.55 -4.20 -40.16
CA ILE A 112 -6.47 -4.85 -39.38
C ILE A 112 -6.74 -6.32 -39.06
N MET A 113 -7.96 -6.81 -39.26
CA MET A 113 -8.34 -8.19 -38.93
C MET A 113 -7.64 -9.26 -39.78
N ASN A 114 -7.14 -8.91 -40.98
CA ASN A 114 -6.48 -9.87 -41.88
C ASN A 114 -5.07 -10.31 -41.39
N GLN A 115 -4.61 -9.85 -40.23
CA GLN A 115 -3.31 -10.25 -39.67
C GLN A 115 -3.33 -11.69 -39.13
N THR A 116 -2.54 -12.58 -39.73
CA THR A 116 -2.64 -14.05 -39.52
C THR A 116 -2.02 -14.58 -38.24
N LYS A 117 -1.14 -13.78 -37.60
CA LYS A 117 -0.41 -14.14 -36.38
C LYS A 117 -0.77 -13.26 -35.17
N THR A 118 -1.75 -12.37 -35.30
CA THR A 118 -2.02 -11.34 -34.29
C THR A 118 -3.14 -11.75 -33.34
N VAL A 119 -2.97 -11.46 -32.06
CA VAL A 119 -4.03 -11.49 -31.05
C VAL A 119 -4.22 -10.08 -30.50
N PHE A 120 -5.46 -9.59 -30.54
CA PHE A 120 -5.85 -8.31 -29.95
C PHE A 120 -6.17 -8.52 -28.47
N ILE A 121 -5.54 -7.72 -27.59
CA ILE A 121 -5.73 -7.78 -26.14
C ILE A 121 -6.05 -6.36 -25.67
N LEU A 122 -7.33 -6.01 -25.73
CA LEU A 122 -7.83 -4.67 -25.46
C LEU A 122 -8.36 -4.63 -24.02
N HIS A 123 -7.65 -3.94 -23.14
CA HIS A 123 -7.98 -3.82 -21.70
C HIS A 123 -8.30 -2.37 -21.35
N GLY A 124 -8.88 -2.12 -20.18
CA GLY A 124 -9.10 -0.76 -19.69
C GLY A 124 -10.40 -0.11 -20.17
N LEU A 125 -11.25 -0.83 -20.91
CA LEU A 125 -12.48 -0.29 -21.50
C LEU A 125 -13.56 -0.15 -20.44
N LEU A 126 -13.91 1.07 -20.03
CA LEU A 126 -15.01 1.29 -19.09
C LEU A 126 -16.36 0.89 -19.72
N GLU A 127 -17.17 0.15 -18.97
CA GLU A 127 -18.45 -0.43 -19.43
C GLU A 127 -19.43 0.67 -19.87
N ASN A 128 -19.47 1.80 -19.16
CA ASN A 128 -20.30 2.94 -19.51
C ASN A 128 -19.89 3.70 -20.78
N LYS A 129 -18.69 3.46 -21.33
CA LYS A 129 -18.22 4.10 -22.58
C LYS A 129 -18.69 3.37 -23.84
N GLY A 130 -19.23 2.16 -23.71
CA GLY A 130 -19.80 1.42 -24.84
C GLY A 130 -18.79 0.82 -25.83
N THR A 131 -17.50 1.18 -25.76
CA THR A 131 -16.48 0.73 -26.73
C THR A 131 -16.32 -0.80 -26.73
N SER A 132 -16.34 -1.44 -25.55
CA SER A 132 -16.24 -2.90 -25.45
C SER A 132 -17.37 -3.62 -26.18
N GLN A 133 -18.59 -3.07 -26.14
CA GLN A 133 -19.78 -3.63 -26.75
C GLN A 133 -19.65 -3.58 -28.28
N ILE A 134 -19.05 -2.53 -28.83
CA ILE A 134 -18.77 -2.41 -30.27
C ILE A 134 -17.79 -3.50 -30.72
N PHE A 135 -16.70 -3.73 -29.97
CA PHE A 135 -15.75 -4.83 -30.27
C PHE A 135 -16.42 -6.21 -30.20
N ILE A 136 -17.24 -6.45 -29.16
CA ILE A 136 -17.95 -7.71 -28.98
C ILE A 136 -18.94 -7.93 -30.12
N ARG A 137 -19.72 -6.90 -30.47
CA ARG A 137 -20.70 -6.94 -31.58
C ARG A 137 -20.00 -7.27 -32.89
N TYR A 138 -18.90 -6.59 -33.21
CA TYR A 138 -18.08 -6.89 -34.39
C TYR A 138 -17.62 -8.36 -34.42
N CYS A 139 -17.11 -8.89 -33.30
CA CYS A 139 -16.67 -10.27 -33.24
C CYS A 139 -17.82 -11.26 -33.45
N MET A 140 -19.00 -10.99 -32.86
CA MET A 140 -20.19 -11.81 -33.03
C MET A 140 -20.67 -11.83 -34.49
N GLU A 141 -20.80 -10.66 -35.12
CA GLU A 141 -21.24 -10.51 -36.51
C GLU A 141 -20.30 -11.20 -37.51
N GLN A 142 -19.00 -11.21 -37.22
CA GLN A 142 -17.98 -11.83 -38.07
C GLN A 142 -17.66 -13.29 -37.70
N GLY A 143 -18.35 -13.88 -36.72
CA GLY A 143 -18.09 -15.25 -36.25
C GLY A 143 -16.68 -15.45 -35.65
N ILE A 144 -16.06 -14.38 -35.15
CA ILE A 144 -14.72 -14.41 -34.54
C ILE A 144 -14.84 -14.85 -33.09
N PRO A 145 -14.10 -15.88 -32.63
CA PRO A 145 -14.10 -16.25 -31.23
C PRO A 145 -13.46 -15.13 -30.39
N PHE A 146 -14.08 -14.79 -29.26
CA PHE A 146 -13.58 -13.75 -28.36
C PHE A 146 -13.70 -14.19 -26.89
N HIS A 147 -12.96 -13.52 -26.02
CA HIS A 147 -13.05 -13.68 -24.57
C HIS A 147 -13.18 -12.33 -23.90
N THR A 148 -14.08 -12.24 -22.94
CA THR A 148 -14.27 -11.06 -22.11
C THR A 148 -13.97 -11.37 -20.64
N SER A 149 -13.48 -10.37 -19.95
CA SER A 149 -13.38 -10.38 -18.49
C SER A 149 -13.62 -8.98 -17.94
N GLN A 150 -14.08 -8.90 -16.70
CA GLN A 150 -14.44 -7.63 -16.08
C GLN A 150 -13.75 -7.48 -14.73
N THR A 151 -13.40 -6.24 -14.38
CA THR A 151 -12.92 -5.87 -13.05
C THR A 151 -13.74 -4.68 -12.55
N VAL A 152 -14.19 -4.73 -11.30
CA VAL A 152 -14.97 -3.63 -10.69
C VAL A 152 -14.10 -2.39 -10.54
N ALA A 153 -14.66 -1.21 -10.85
CA ALA A 153 -14.08 0.10 -10.64
C ALA A 153 -15.00 0.95 -9.75
N PRO A 154 -14.84 0.88 -8.42
CA PRO A 154 -15.63 1.69 -7.49
C PRO A 154 -15.21 3.16 -7.50
N TYR A 155 -16.17 4.07 -7.36
CA TYR A 155 -15.89 5.51 -7.24
C TYR A 155 -16.93 6.21 -6.37
N ILE A 156 -16.57 7.40 -5.90
CA ILE A 156 -17.47 8.32 -5.22
C ILE A 156 -17.91 9.36 -6.25
N ASN A 157 -19.19 9.40 -6.57
CA ASN A 157 -19.82 10.56 -7.15
C ASN A 157 -20.26 11.48 -6.01
N PHE A 158 -19.66 12.66 -5.90
CA PHE A 158 -19.99 13.63 -4.85
C PHE A 158 -21.38 14.26 -5.03
N GLU A 159 -21.90 14.34 -6.26
CA GLU A 159 -23.25 14.86 -6.55
C GLU A 159 -24.36 13.99 -5.95
N LYS A 160 -24.07 12.71 -5.67
CA LYS A 160 -25.00 11.79 -5.02
C LYS A 160 -24.96 11.86 -3.49
N ILE A 161 -24.20 12.79 -2.92
CA ILE A 161 -24.04 12.95 -1.49
C ILE A 161 -24.79 14.21 -1.07
N GLU A 162 -25.91 14.04 -0.35
CA GLU A 162 -26.72 15.16 0.16
C GLU A 162 -25.94 16.01 1.19
N ASN A 163 -25.30 15.35 2.16
CA ASN A 163 -24.49 16.00 3.19
C ASN A 163 -23.11 15.36 3.28
N PHE A 164 -22.09 16.09 2.80
CA PHE A 164 -20.72 15.61 2.77
C PHE A 164 -20.12 15.40 4.17
N ASN A 165 -20.42 16.28 5.12
CA ASN A 165 -19.88 16.18 6.48
C ASN A 165 -20.38 14.92 7.19
N ASP A 166 -21.68 14.60 7.05
CA ASP A 166 -22.26 13.39 7.61
C ASP A 166 -21.73 12.13 6.94
N PHE A 167 -21.55 12.17 5.61
CA PHE A 167 -20.91 11.10 4.86
C PHE A 167 -19.51 10.80 5.43
N ILE A 168 -18.64 11.81 5.54
CA ILE A 168 -17.29 11.64 6.09
C ILE A 168 -17.36 11.13 7.53
N LYS A 169 -18.14 11.75 8.42
CA LYS A 169 -18.25 11.36 9.83
C LYS A 169 -18.66 9.90 10.00
N LYS A 170 -19.62 9.42 9.20
CA LYS A 170 -20.07 8.02 9.19
C LYS A 170 -18.93 7.07 8.77
N LYS A 171 -18.17 7.42 7.72
CA LYS A 171 -17.05 6.59 7.24
C LYS A 171 -15.89 6.58 8.24
N MET A 172 -15.59 7.70 8.88
CA MET A 172 -14.57 7.79 9.95
C MET A 172 -14.90 6.89 11.14
N LYS A 173 -16.16 6.95 11.60
CA LYS A 173 -16.63 6.17 12.76
C LYS A 173 -16.53 4.66 12.54
N LYS A 174 -16.89 4.17 11.34
CA LYS A 174 -16.93 2.73 11.00
C LYS A 174 -15.64 1.97 11.35
N HIS A 175 -14.47 2.61 11.23
CA HIS A 175 -13.17 1.97 11.42
C HIS A 175 -12.36 2.54 12.59
N GLY A 176 -13.02 3.33 13.46
CA GLY A 176 -12.39 4.02 14.58
C GLY A 176 -11.31 5.00 14.14
N GLY A 177 -11.55 5.73 13.04
CA GLY A 177 -10.60 6.69 12.45
C GLY A 177 -10.08 7.69 13.47
N ASN A 178 -11.00 8.43 14.13
CA ASN A 178 -10.67 9.45 15.13
C ASN A 178 -9.78 8.90 16.25
N ARG A 179 -10.08 7.69 16.75
CA ARG A 179 -9.30 7.06 17.81
C ARG A 179 -7.86 6.80 17.36
N LYS A 180 -7.67 6.31 16.13
CA LYS A 180 -6.34 6.00 15.59
C LYS A 180 -5.56 7.28 15.28
N GLU A 181 -6.23 8.27 14.72
CA GLU A 181 -5.64 9.58 14.41
C GLU A 181 -5.19 10.30 15.68
N ASN A 182 -6.04 10.37 16.70
CA ASN A 182 -5.69 10.96 18.00
C ASN A 182 -4.50 10.25 18.64
N ARG A 183 -4.46 8.91 18.60
CA ARG A 183 -3.30 8.14 19.07
C ARG A 183 -2.01 8.43 18.30
N LEU A 184 -2.10 8.71 17.00
CA LEU A 184 -0.93 9.06 16.21
C LEU A 184 -0.44 10.48 16.56
N LYS A 185 -1.37 11.43 16.73
CA LYS A 185 -1.09 12.81 17.18
C LYS A 185 -0.49 12.88 18.59
N GLU A 186 -0.83 11.93 19.47
CA GLU A 186 -0.17 11.78 20.78
C GLU A 186 1.33 11.45 20.66
N LEU A 187 1.81 10.91 19.53
CA LEU A 187 3.21 10.54 19.33
C LEU A 187 4.09 11.66 18.74
N GLY A 188 3.48 12.69 18.16
CA GLY A 188 4.21 13.78 17.52
C GLY A 188 3.36 14.57 16.53
N ASN A 189 4.01 15.47 15.81
CA ASN A 189 3.35 16.30 14.80
C ASN A 189 2.94 15.47 13.59
N VAL A 190 1.63 15.39 13.33
CA VAL A 190 1.05 14.70 12.18
C VAL A 190 0.54 15.71 11.18
N ALA A 191 0.98 15.62 9.93
CA ALA A 191 0.60 16.55 8.88
C ALA A 191 0.30 15.83 7.57
N VAL A 192 -0.65 16.37 6.80
CA VAL A 192 -0.91 15.97 5.42
C VAL A 192 -0.59 17.15 4.51
N TYR A 193 0.27 16.93 3.52
CA TYR A 193 0.61 17.93 2.53
C TYR A 193 1.11 17.28 1.22
N PRO A 194 1.07 18.00 0.10
CA PRO A 194 1.59 17.50 -1.17
C PRO A 194 3.09 17.19 -1.09
N LEU A 195 3.50 16.04 -1.63
CA LEU A 195 4.91 15.66 -1.74
C LEU A 195 5.65 16.66 -2.63
N LYS A 196 6.81 17.09 -2.15
CA LYS A 196 7.76 17.90 -2.92
C LYS A 196 8.63 17.03 -3.82
N GLN A 197 9.27 17.65 -4.81
CA GLN A 197 10.12 16.96 -5.78
C GLN A 197 11.31 16.22 -5.14
N ASP A 198 11.90 16.80 -4.10
CA ASP A 198 12.99 16.20 -3.30
C ASP A 198 12.51 15.01 -2.46
N GLN A 199 11.21 14.83 -2.26
CA GLN A 199 10.60 13.73 -1.52
C GLN A 199 10.16 12.56 -2.41
N LEU A 200 10.28 12.67 -3.73
CA LEU A 200 9.87 11.60 -4.67
C LEU A 200 10.64 10.30 -4.43
N GLU A 201 11.95 10.37 -4.20
CA GLU A 201 12.72 9.15 -3.93
C GLU A 201 12.30 8.49 -2.61
N VAL A 202 11.96 9.27 -1.59
CA VAL A 202 11.41 8.76 -0.32
C VAL A 202 10.09 8.01 -0.54
N MET A 203 9.22 8.54 -1.40
CA MET A 203 7.97 7.88 -1.82
C MET A 203 8.26 6.51 -2.49
N PHE A 204 9.18 6.46 -3.45
CA PHE A 204 9.57 5.21 -4.10
C PHE A 204 10.17 4.20 -3.10
N GLN A 205 11.01 4.64 -2.16
CA GLN A 205 11.55 3.78 -1.11
C GLN A 205 10.47 3.25 -0.17
N LEU A 206 9.48 4.08 0.19
CA LEU A 206 8.35 3.64 1.01
C LEU A 206 7.50 2.58 0.30
N HIS A 207 7.27 2.75 -1.01
CA HIS A 207 6.63 1.70 -1.82
C HIS A 207 7.49 0.43 -1.83
N LYS A 208 8.78 0.53 -2.13
CA LYS A 208 9.70 -0.59 -2.14
C LYS A 208 9.69 -1.34 -0.79
N LYS A 209 9.83 -0.64 0.34
CA LYS A 209 9.78 -1.20 1.71
C LYS A 209 8.53 -2.05 1.92
N ARG A 210 7.36 -1.52 1.61
CA ARG A 210 6.07 -2.22 1.79
C ARG A 210 5.96 -3.48 0.93
N TRP A 211 6.49 -3.43 -0.29
CA TRP A 211 6.36 -4.50 -1.28
C TRP A 211 7.53 -5.49 -1.29
N GLN A 212 8.62 -5.24 -0.55
CA GLN A 212 9.74 -6.18 -0.41
C GLN A 212 9.32 -7.58 0.07
N MET A 213 8.27 -7.65 0.90
CA MET A 213 7.75 -8.92 1.45
C MET A 213 6.51 -9.43 0.73
N LYS A 214 6.12 -8.81 -0.39
CA LYS A 214 4.90 -9.10 -1.16
C LYS A 214 5.27 -9.28 -2.64
N MET A 215 4.45 -9.97 -3.41
CA MET A 215 4.60 -9.94 -4.87
C MET A 215 4.13 -8.58 -5.41
N ASP A 216 5.05 -7.69 -5.76
CA ASP A 216 4.73 -6.46 -6.50
C ASP A 216 4.32 -6.80 -7.94
N THR A 217 3.09 -6.45 -8.28
CA THR A 217 2.55 -6.60 -9.64
C THR A 217 2.56 -5.31 -10.44
N SER A 218 2.82 -4.16 -9.81
CA SER A 218 2.84 -2.85 -10.45
C SER A 218 4.15 -2.57 -11.18
N GLY A 219 5.28 -3.07 -10.65
CA GLY A 219 6.60 -2.73 -11.17
C GLY A 219 6.99 -1.27 -10.91
N PHE A 220 6.26 -0.54 -10.07
CA PHE A 220 6.42 0.90 -9.79
C PHE A 220 7.85 1.36 -9.51
N THR A 221 8.67 0.48 -8.94
CA THR A 221 10.05 0.77 -8.51
C THR A 221 11.13 0.13 -9.39
N LYS A 222 10.77 -0.43 -10.55
CA LYS A 222 11.71 -1.01 -11.52
C LYS A 222 12.24 0.08 -12.46
N ASP A 223 13.50 -0.01 -12.87
CA ASP A 223 14.27 1.02 -13.61
C ASP A 223 13.45 1.93 -14.54
N HIS A 224 12.97 1.41 -15.68
CA HIS A 224 12.24 2.21 -16.67
C HIS A 224 10.86 2.69 -16.18
N THR A 225 10.23 1.93 -15.27
CA THR A 225 8.94 2.30 -14.66
C THR A 225 9.10 3.39 -13.60
N HIS A 226 10.21 3.40 -12.85
CA HIS A 226 10.56 4.46 -11.91
C HIS A 226 10.75 5.80 -12.64
N ALA A 227 11.53 5.80 -13.72
CA ALA A 227 11.75 6.99 -14.53
C ALA A 227 10.45 7.53 -15.15
N PHE A 228 9.57 6.63 -15.62
CA PHE A 228 8.23 6.97 -16.11
C PHE A 228 7.35 7.62 -15.02
N TYR A 229 7.26 7.04 -13.83
CA TYR A 229 6.45 7.64 -12.76
C TYR A 229 7.02 8.93 -12.20
N LYS A 230 8.35 9.07 -12.25
CA LYS A 230 9.01 10.33 -11.95
C LYS A 230 8.65 11.38 -13.00
N SER A 231 8.68 11.07 -14.29
CA SER A 231 8.31 12.03 -15.32
C SER A 231 6.83 12.46 -15.23
N LEU A 232 5.93 11.50 -15.01
CA LEU A 232 4.51 11.78 -14.80
C LEU A 232 4.26 12.68 -13.59
N SER A 233 5.10 12.62 -12.54
CA SER A 233 4.91 13.45 -11.33
C SER A 233 4.99 14.95 -11.58
N PHE A 234 5.57 15.36 -12.71
CA PHE A 234 5.70 16.76 -13.09
C PHE A 234 4.54 17.27 -13.96
N ILE A 235 3.58 16.42 -14.31
CA ILE A 235 2.43 16.84 -15.12
C ILE A 235 1.55 17.78 -14.29
N LYS A 236 1.46 19.03 -14.72
CA LYS A 236 0.58 20.04 -14.15
C LYS A 236 0.11 21.00 -15.24
N ASN A 237 -1.12 20.82 -15.69
CA ASN A 237 -1.84 21.74 -16.58
C ASN A 237 -3.35 21.70 -16.27
N ASP A 238 -4.13 22.53 -16.96
CA ASP A 238 -5.56 22.71 -16.69
C ASP A 238 -6.42 21.47 -17.00
N VAL A 239 -5.90 20.54 -17.80
CA VAL A 239 -6.61 19.31 -18.19
C VAL A 239 -6.21 18.14 -17.31
N LEU A 240 -4.90 17.97 -17.07
CA LEU A 240 -4.31 16.86 -16.34
C LEU A 240 -3.27 17.38 -15.34
N GLU A 241 -3.45 17.01 -14.09
CA GLU A 241 -2.49 17.26 -13.01
C GLU A 241 -2.23 15.97 -12.23
N THR A 242 -0.96 15.69 -11.96
CA THR A 242 -0.58 14.64 -11.02
C THR A 242 -0.61 15.19 -9.59
N LYS A 243 -1.35 14.50 -8.72
CA LYS A 243 -1.44 14.80 -7.29
C LYS A 243 -0.67 13.75 -6.51
N LEU A 244 0.30 14.21 -5.73
CA LEU A 244 1.09 13.40 -4.83
C LEU A 244 0.81 13.84 -3.39
N ASP A 245 -0.06 13.14 -2.69
CA ASP A 245 -0.48 13.49 -1.33
C ASP A 245 0.31 12.64 -0.32
N GLY A 246 0.90 13.27 0.71
CA GLY A 246 1.71 12.59 1.73
C GLY A 246 1.16 12.78 3.14
N LEU A 247 1.17 11.71 3.94
CA LEU A 247 0.95 11.75 5.38
C LEU A 247 2.29 11.60 6.10
N PHE A 248 2.57 12.54 6.98
CA PHE A 248 3.83 12.67 7.70
C PHE A 248 3.63 12.61 9.20
N ILE A 249 4.61 12.05 9.91
CA ILE A 249 4.78 12.22 11.35
C ILE A 249 6.22 12.67 11.62
N GLU A 250 6.41 13.77 12.34
CA GLU A 250 7.75 14.36 12.57
C GLU A 250 8.55 14.50 11.26
N ASN A 251 7.90 14.98 10.19
CA ASN A 251 8.45 15.10 8.83
C ASN A 251 8.87 13.77 8.14
N HIS A 252 8.57 12.61 8.71
CA HIS A 252 8.78 11.31 8.10
C HIS A 252 7.53 10.86 7.34
N LEU A 253 7.69 10.55 6.06
CA LEU A 253 6.60 10.05 5.21
C LEU A 253 6.17 8.64 5.66
N ILE A 254 4.93 8.50 6.10
CA ILE A 254 4.37 7.21 6.56
C ILE A 254 3.24 6.69 5.67
N ALA A 255 2.66 7.51 4.80
CA ALA A 255 1.81 7.07 3.71
C ALA A 255 1.84 8.08 2.56
N PHE A 256 1.61 7.60 1.34
CA PHE A 256 1.45 8.46 0.19
C PHE A 256 0.39 7.92 -0.75
N PHE A 257 -0.26 8.84 -1.47
CA PHE A 257 -1.10 8.58 -2.63
C PHE A 257 -0.51 9.28 -3.85
N TYR A 258 -0.54 8.57 -4.97
CA TYR A 258 -0.21 9.05 -6.29
C TYR A 258 -1.48 8.94 -7.13
N GLY A 259 -2.00 10.07 -7.59
CA GLY A 259 -3.21 10.09 -8.40
C GLY A 259 -3.16 11.16 -9.48
N PHE A 260 -4.20 11.19 -10.30
CA PHE A 260 -4.35 12.14 -11.40
C PHE A 260 -5.68 12.84 -11.27
N VAL A 261 -5.69 14.17 -11.36
CA VAL A 261 -6.89 14.96 -11.63
C VAL A 261 -6.94 15.15 -13.15
N CYS A 262 -7.97 14.60 -13.80
CA CYS A 262 -8.26 14.84 -15.21
C CYS A 262 -9.63 15.51 -15.31
N ARG A 263 -9.64 16.81 -15.62
CA ARG A 263 -10.82 17.68 -15.54
C ARG A 263 -11.56 17.47 -14.20
N ASN A 264 -12.77 16.93 -14.21
CA ASN A 264 -13.62 16.75 -13.02
C ASN A 264 -13.45 15.40 -12.29
N ARG A 265 -12.49 14.56 -12.67
CA ARG A 265 -12.25 13.25 -12.06
C ARG A 265 -10.86 13.16 -11.44
N TYR A 266 -10.80 12.78 -10.16
CA TYR A 266 -9.57 12.33 -9.52
C TYR A 266 -9.49 10.80 -9.55
N VAL A 267 -8.41 10.23 -10.09
CA VAL A 267 -8.14 8.79 -10.08
C VAL A 267 -7.03 8.49 -9.06
N LEU A 268 -7.38 7.81 -7.97
CA LEU A 268 -6.43 7.28 -6.99
C LEU A 268 -5.70 6.08 -7.60
N TYR A 269 -4.46 6.28 -8.02
CA TYR A 269 -3.77 5.33 -8.88
C TYR A 269 -2.82 4.40 -8.11
N ILE A 270 -1.81 4.94 -7.43
CA ILE A 270 -0.87 4.17 -6.60
C ILE A 270 -0.93 4.66 -5.17
N LEU A 271 -0.86 3.71 -4.23
CA LEU A 271 -0.83 4.02 -2.80
C LEU A 271 0.16 3.15 -2.06
N SER A 272 0.78 3.71 -1.03
CA SER A 272 1.59 2.96 -0.08
C SER A 272 1.49 3.54 1.32
N HIS A 273 1.97 2.75 2.28
CA HIS A 273 2.15 3.18 3.65
C HIS A 273 3.22 2.33 4.31
N ASP A 274 3.74 2.85 5.42
CA ASP A 274 4.67 2.14 6.27
C ASP A 274 3.91 1.10 7.10
N ASP A 275 4.23 -0.18 6.89
CA ASP A 275 3.63 -1.30 7.62
C ASP A 275 3.98 -1.25 9.12
N ASP A 276 5.00 -0.50 9.53
CA ASP A 276 5.35 -0.28 10.94
C ASP A 276 4.29 0.56 11.65
N PHE A 277 3.66 1.50 10.93
CA PHE A 277 2.54 2.32 11.41
C PHE A 277 1.16 1.69 11.14
N GLY A 278 1.10 0.45 10.63
CA GLY A 278 -0.14 -0.18 10.17
C GLY A 278 -1.30 -0.19 11.19
N MET A 279 -0.99 -0.25 12.49
CA MET A 279 -1.98 -0.20 13.59
C MET A 279 -2.74 1.13 13.68
N PHE A 280 -2.12 2.23 13.24
CA PHE A 280 -2.76 3.55 13.11
C PHE A 280 -3.61 3.63 11.83
N SER A 281 -3.44 2.71 10.88
CA SER A 281 -4.12 2.75 9.57
C SER A 281 -3.84 4.04 8.77
N PRO A 282 -2.56 4.42 8.58
CA PRO A 282 -2.17 5.69 7.94
C PRO A 282 -2.77 5.87 6.54
N GLY A 283 -2.87 4.80 5.74
CA GLY A 283 -3.53 4.88 4.43
C GLY A 283 -5.02 5.20 4.48
N ARG A 284 -5.75 4.83 5.55
CA ARG A 284 -7.15 5.26 5.73
C ARG A 284 -7.22 6.72 6.17
N MET A 285 -6.32 7.18 7.04
CA MET A 285 -6.25 8.59 7.42
C MET A 285 -6.02 9.47 6.19
N LEU A 286 -5.01 9.13 5.39
CA LEU A 286 -4.73 9.87 4.15
C LEU A 286 -5.93 9.85 3.19
N LEU A 287 -6.63 8.72 3.07
CA LEU A 287 -7.85 8.63 2.26
C LEU A 287 -8.96 9.58 2.70
N HIS A 288 -9.12 9.80 4.01
CA HIS A 288 -10.12 10.74 4.50
C HIS A 288 -9.76 12.17 4.08
N GLU A 289 -8.50 12.55 4.30
CA GLU A 289 -8.03 13.90 3.97
C GLU A 289 -8.07 14.16 2.47
N THR A 290 -7.66 13.20 1.63
CA THR A 290 -7.72 13.39 0.17
C THR A 290 -9.14 13.44 -0.35
N ILE A 291 -10.09 12.67 0.20
CA ILE A 291 -11.50 12.79 -0.20
C ILE A 291 -12.06 14.16 0.16
N LYS A 292 -11.76 14.66 1.37
CA LYS A 292 -12.16 16.00 1.82
C LYS A 292 -11.56 17.08 0.93
N ASP A 293 -10.26 17.03 0.68
CA ASP A 293 -9.57 17.97 -0.17
C ASP A 293 -10.14 17.99 -1.59
N ARG A 294 -10.32 16.81 -2.22
CA ARG A 294 -10.85 16.76 -3.59
C ARG A 294 -12.31 17.25 -3.68
N TYR A 295 -13.13 17.01 -2.66
CA TYR A 295 -14.48 17.59 -2.58
C TYR A 295 -14.44 19.13 -2.50
N LEU A 296 -13.58 19.68 -1.63
CA LEU A 296 -13.42 21.14 -1.48
C LEU A 296 -12.84 21.80 -2.73
N ASN A 297 -12.02 21.08 -3.50
CA ASN A 297 -11.48 21.54 -4.78
C ASN A 297 -12.37 21.19 -6.00
N HIS A 298 -13.68 20.99 -5.78
CA HIS A 298 -14.70 20.83 -6.83
C HIS A 298 -14.46 19.67 -7.82
N VAL A 299 -13.76 18.60 -7.40
CA VAL A 299 -13.77 17.34 -8.15
C VAL A 299 -15.17 16.72 -8.06
N THR A 300 -15.73 16.24 -9.16
CA THR A 300 -17.03 15.55 -9.20
C THR A 300 -16.91 14.07 -8.84
N TYR A 301 -15.86 13.41 -9.36
CA TYR A 301 -15.66 11.97 -9.21
C TYR A 301 -14.33 11.65 -8.50
N TYR A 302 -14.41 11.03 -7.32
CA TYR A 302 -13.25 10.42 -6.66
C TYR A 302 -13.21 8.93 -7.01
N ASP A 303 -12.42 8.59 -8.02
CA ASP A 303 -12.26 7.25 -8.58
C ASP A 303 -11.22 6.47 -7.77
N LEU A 304 -11.66 5.36 -7.15
CA LEU A 304 -10.82 4.51 -6.30
C LEU A 304 -10.04 3.47 -7.10
N SER A 305 -10.12 3.52 -8.44
CA SER A 305 -9.42 2.65 -9.38
C SER A 305 -9.88 1.17 -9.31
N ILE A 306 -9.48 0.38 -10.31
CA ILE A 306 -9.88 -1.03 -10.46
C ILE A 306 -9.51 -1.90 -9.25
N GLY A 307 -10.35 -2.89 -8.96
CA GLY A 307 -10.06 -3.94 -7.98
C GLY A 307 -11.14 -4.13 -6.94
N TYR A 308 -11.22 -5.36 -6.43
CA TYR A 308 -12.10 -5.73 -5.33
C TYR A 308 -11.32 -5.66 -4.01
N GLU A 309 -11.11 -4.44 -3.50
CA GLU A 309 -10.61 -4.21 -2.16
C GLU A 309 -11.75 -3.75 -1.24
N PRO A 310 -12.00 -4.42 -0.09
CA PRO A 310 -13.13 -4.10 0.78
C PRO A 310 -13.18 -2.63 1.22
N TYR A 311 -12.02 -1.99 1.42
CA TYR A 311 -12.00 -0.58 1.78
C TYR A 311 -12.54 0.32 0.67
N LYS A 312 -12.40 -0.01 -0.62
CA LYS A 312 -12.95 0.82 -1.70
C LYS A 312 -14.48 0.77 -1.70
N LEU A 313 -15.04 -0.40 -1.44
CA LEU A 313 -16.49 -0.62 -1.28
C LEU A 313 -17.05 -0.02 0.01
N ASP A 314 -16.19 0.22 1.02
CA ASP A 314 -16.59 0.99 2.18
C ASP A 314 -16.88 2.45 1.82
N TRP A 315 -16.26 2.98 0.76
CA TRP A 315 -16.28 4.41 0.41
C TRP A 315 -17.19 4.76 -0.75
N ASN A 316 -17.30 3.90 -1.74
CA ASN A 316 -17.97 4.20 -2.99
C ASN A 316 -19.45 4.58 -2.81
N THR A 317 -19.94 5.44 -3.71
CA THR A 317 -21.38 5.70 -3.90
C THR A 317 -21.89 5.04 -5.17
N CYS A 318 -20.99 4.71 -6.10
CA CYS A 318 -21.29 4.06 -7.37
C CYS A 318 -20.23 3.00 -7.73
N THR A 319 -20.52 2.16 -8.72
CA THR A 319 -19.56 1.23 -9.31
C THR A 319 -19.68 1.23 -10.82
N ASP A 320 -18.55 1.15 -11.50
CA ASP A 320 -18.43 0.85 -12.92
C ASP A 320 -17.69 -0.49 -13.09
N ARG A 321 -17.52 -0.94 -14.33
CA ARG A 321 -16.68 -2.11 -14.66
C ARG A 321 -15.71 -1.77 -15.77
N VAL A 322 -14.50 -2.30 -15.64
CA VAL A 322 -13.49 -2.28 -16.69
C VAL A 322 -13.48 -3.61 -17.41
N ASN A 323 -13.76 -3.55 -18.70
CA ASN A 323 -13.77 -4.66 -19.61
C ASN A 323 -12.39 -4.88 -20.24
N LYS A 324 -12.05 -6.15 -20.38
CA LYS A 324 -10.96 -6.62 -21.23
C LYS A 324 -11.58 -7.53 -22.30
N VAL A 325 -11.33 -7.22 -23.56
CA VAL A 325 -11.77 -7.98 -24.73
C VAL A 325 -10.54 -8.54 -25.44
N ILE A 326 -10.53 -9.85 -25.67
CA ILE A 326 -9.46 -10.56 -26.37
C ILE A 326 -10.06 -11.28 -27.58
N PHE A 327 -9.44 -11.14 -28.75
CA PHE A 327 -9.85 -11.84 -29.97
C PHE A 327 -8.67 -12.02 -30.93
N PRO A 328 -8.63 -13.10 -31.75
CA PRO A 328 -7.58 -13.33 -32.74
C PRO A 328 -7.86 -12.62 -34.06
N GLY A 329 -6.80 -12.31 -34.82
CA GLY A 329 -6.87 -12.01 -36.24
C GLY A 329 -7.22 -13.24 -37.10
N LYS A 330 -7.34 -13.05 -38.42
CA LYS A 330 -7.64 -14.14 -39.37
C LYS A 330 -6.43 -15.04 -39.59
N GLY A 331 -6.29 -16.10 -38.81
CA GLY A 331 -5.29 -17.13 -39.04
C GLY A 331 -5.26 -18.19 -37.94
N TRP A 332 -4.78 -19.40 -38.27
CA TRP A 332 -4.74 -20.50 -37.31
C TRP A 332 -3.72 -20.24 -36.19
N VAL A 333 -2.59 -19.59 -36.49
CA VAL A 333 -1.57 -19.20 -35.50
C VAL A 333 -2.14 -18.20 -34.48
N ALA A 334 -2.87 -17.18 -34.96
CA ALA A 334 -3.59 -16.25 -34.10
C ALA A 334 -4.60 -16.96 -33.19
N ARG A 335 -5.36 -17.94 -33.72
CA ARG A 335 -6.32 -18.74 -32.93
C ARG A 335 -5.63 -19.55 -31.83
N ILE A 336 -4.51 -20.21 -32.11
CA ILE A 336 -3.74 -20.94 -31.09
C ILE A 336 -3.26 -19.98 -30.00
N GLY A 337 -2.72 -18.83 -30.39
CA GLY A 337 -2.32 -17.78 -29.45
C GLY A 337 -3.49 -17.35 -28.55
N PHE A 338 -4.65 -17.07 -29.15
CA PHE A 338 -5.87 -16.73 -28.43
C PHE A 338 -6.28 -17.81 -27.41
N TRP A 339 -6.30 -19.09 -27.80
CA TRP A 339 -6.65 -20.19 -26.88
C TRP A 339 -5.67 -20.32 -25.72
N SER A 340 -4.37 -20.22 -25.99
CA SER A 340 -3.33 -20.25 -24.95
C SER A 340 -3.50 -19.13 -23.91
N ILE A 341 -3.75 -17.90 -24.39
CA ILE A 341 -3.91 -16.72 -23.53
C ILE A 341 -5.20 -16.81 -22.72
N THR A 342 -6.31 -17.16 -23.36
CA THR A 342 -7.61 -17.25 -22.69
C THR A 342 -7.66 -18.40 -21.69
N PHE A 343 -6.98 -19.52 -21.96
CA PHE A 343 -6.79 -20.58 -20.99
C PHE A 343 -6.04 -20.09 -19.75
N LYS A 344 -4.93 -19.36 -19.94
CA LYS A 344 -4.19 -18.74 -18.84
C LYS A 344 -5.04 -17.75 -18.04
N GLU A 345 -5.84 -16.92 -18.71
CA GLU A 345 -6.76 -15.98 -18.05
C GLU A 345 -7.82 -16.70 -17.21
N LYS A 346 -8.44 -17.75 -17.78
CA LYS A 346 -9.42 -18.58 -17.05
C LYS A 346 -8.79 -19.22 -15.82
N LEU A 347 -7.57 -19.74 -15.91
CA LEU A 347 -6.84 -20.27 -14.75
C LEU A 347 -6.59 -19.19 -13.68
N ILE A 348 -6.12 -18.01 -14.08
CA ILE A 348 -5.90 -16.89 -13.16
C ILE A 348 -7.20 -16.49 -12.46
N GLN A 349 -8.31 -16.42 -13.19
CA GLN A 349 -9.63 -16.09 -12.63
C GLN A 349 -10.11 -17.17 -11.65
N SER A 350 -9.96 -18.44 -11.98
CA SER A 350 -10.27 -19.55 -11.07
C SER A 350 -9.45 -19.49 -9.79
N CYS A 351 -8.15 -19.16 -9.88
CA CYS A 351 -7.32 -18.94 -8.70
C CYS A 351 -7.77 -17.70 -7.89
N LYS A 352 -8.19 -16.62 -8.57
CA LYS A 352 -8.67 -15.39 -7.91
C LYS A 352 -9.97 -15.57 -7.15
N LYS A 353 -10.84 -16.50 -7.56
CA LYS A 353 -12.07 -16.85 -6.83
C LYS A 353 -11.79 -17.39 -5.42
N ASN A 354 -10.62 -18.00 -5.20
CA ASN A 354 -10.22 -18.49 -3.89
C ASN A 354 -9.35 -17.47 -3.16
N TRP A 355 -9.96 -16.71 -2.24
CA TRP A 355 -9.27 -15.69 -1.44
C TRP A 355 -8.05 -16.24 -0.68
N ARG A 356 -8.08 -17.51 -0.23
CA ARG A 356 -6.94 -18.14 0.45
C ARG A 356 -5.74 -18.30 -0.49
N LEU A 357 -5.95 -18.67 -1.75
CA LEU A 357 -4.87 -18.79 -2.75
C LEU A 357 -4.27 -17.42 -3.10
N VAL A 358 -5.12 -16.39 -3.25
CA VAL A 358 -4.66 -15.03 -3.49
C VAL A 358 -3.82 -14.52 -2.32
N HIS A 359 -4.31 -14.72 -1.09
CA HIS A 359 -3.58 -14.35 0.12
C HIS A 359 -2.27 -15.12 0.27
N PHE A 360 -2.28 -16.43 0.00
CA PHE A 360 -1.09 -17.28 0.01
C PHE A 360 -0.05 -16.83 -1.04
N LYS A 361 -0.47 -16.57 -2.28
CA LYS A 361 0.42 -16.06 -3.32
C LYS A 361 1.02 -14.70 -2.93
N ARG A 362 0.20 -13.78 -2.43
CA ARG A 362 0.64 -12.43 -2.09
C ARG A 362 1.57 -12.39 -0.87
N ASN A 363 1.25 -13.15 0.17
CA ASN A 363 1.89 -13.03 1.49
C ASN A 363 2.81 -14.20 1.87
N THR A 364 2.66 -15.38 1.24
CA THR A 364 3.49 -16.57 1.53
C THR A 364 4.53 -16.81 0.44
N ILE A 365 4.14 -16.83 -0.84
CA ILE A 365 5.09 -17.02 -1.95
C ILE A 365 6.05 -15.84 -2.05
N GLY A 366 5.57 -14.60 -1.84
CA GLY A 366 6.44 -13.42 -1.78
C GLY A 366 7.55 -13.54 -0.74
N LYS A 367 7.21 -14.01 0.48
CA LYS A 367 8.18 -14.28 1.54
C LYS A 367 9.10 -15.44 1.18
N LEU A 368 8.57 -16.51 0.60
CA LEU A 368 9.34 -17.70 0.23
C LEU A 368 10.36 -17.40 -0.87
N LYS A 369 9.98 -16.61 -1.88
CA LYS A 369 10.90 -16.14 -2.93
C LYS A 369 12.08 -15.35 -2.34
N LYS A 370 11.80 -14.42 -1.44
CA LYS A 370 12.85 -13.65 -0.75
C LYS A 370 13.69 -14.55 0.15
N TYR A 371 13.06 -15.46 0.89
CA TYR A 371 13.75 -16.43 1.74
C TYR A 371 14.72 -17.30 0.94
N VAL A 372 14.31 -17.77 -0.25
CA VAL A 372 15.15 -18.51 -1.19
C VAL A 372 16.27 -17.65 -1.78
N GLN A 373 16.01 -16.35 -2.05
CA GLN A 373 17.02 -15.40 -2.54
C GLN A 373 18.05 -14.99 -1.48
N GLU A 374 17.67 -14.98 -0.20
CA GLU A 374 18.53 -14.62 0.94
C GLU A 374 19.16 -15.85 1.63
N PHE A 375 18.93 -17.05 1.09
CA PHE A 375 19.36 -18.30 1.71
C PHE A 375 20.88 -18.53 1.55
N ARG A 376 21.65 -18.10 2.56
CA ARG A 376 22.95 -18.72 2.90
C ARG A 376 22.70 -19.78 3.98
N PHE A 377 23.16 -21.02 3.75
CA PHE A 377 23.08 -22.15 4.68
C PHE A 377 23.83 -21.84 5.99
N PRO A 378 23.11 -21.49 7.09
CA PRO A 378 23.18 -22.34 8.28
C PRO A 378 21.93 -22.22 9.19
N HIS A 379 20.84 -22.97 8.94
CA HIS A 379 19.66 -22.96 9.85
C HIS A 379 18.98 -24.31 10.15
N VAL A 380 19.59 -25.44 9.78
CA VAL A 380 19.10 -26.77 10.19
C VAL A 380 19.10 -26.92 11.73
N LYS A 381 20.08 -26.31 12.44
CA LYS A 381 20.09 -26.22 13.92
C LYS A 381 18.90 -25.47 14.53
N LYS A 382 18.27 -24.54 13.80
CA LYS A 382 17.14 -23.74 14.30
C LYS A 382 15.82 -24.51 14.20
N ILE A 383 15.63 -25.26 13.12
CA ILE A 383 14.44 -26.11 12.88
C ILE A 383 14.37 -27.23 13.93
N VAL A 384 15.50 -27.87 14.25
CA VAL A 384 15.57 -28.89 15.30
C VAL A 384 15.26 -28.31 16.69
N ARG A 385 15.72 -27.08 16.99
CA ARG A 385 15.34 -26.36 18.23
C ARG A 385 13.86 -25.98 18.27
N THR A 386 13.26 -25.60 17.14
CA THR A 386 11.83 -25.25 17.05
C THR A 386 10.93 -26.47 17.27
N ILE A 387 11.32 -27.64 16.76
CA ILE A 387 10.59 -28.91 17.00
C ILE A 387 10.72 -29.35 18.46
N GLY A 388 11.93 -29.28 19.06
CA GLY A 388 12.11 -29.59 20.49
C GLY A 388 11.31 -28.66 21.43
N SER A 389 11.15 -27.39 21.04
CA SER A 389 10.35 -26.41 21.77
C SER A 389 8.82 -26.60 21.67
N PHE A 390 8.36 -27.51 20.82
CA PHE A 390 6.93 -27.83 20.67
C PHE A 390 6.45 -28.81 21.74
N PHE A 391 7.33 -29.70 22.21
CA PHE A 391 7.02 -30.74 23.19
C PHE A 391 6.98 -30.23 24.62
N PHE A 392 7.95 -29.39 25.03
CA PHE A 392 8.00 -28.81 26.38
C PHE A 392 8.75 -27.47 26.42
N GLN A 393 8.10 -26.40 26.89
CA GLN A 393 8.76 -25.14 27.28
C GLN A 393 8.28 -24.71 28.65
N LYS A 394 9.19 -24.37 29.56
CA LYS A 394 8.87 -23.79 30.86
C LYS A 394 9.58 -22.45 31.00
N HIS A 395 8.80 -21.39 31.19
CA HIS A 395 9.29 -20.06 31.48
C HIS A 395 8.75 -19.60 32.82
N THR A 396 9.65 -19.27 33.74
CA THR A 396 9.28 -18.81 35.08
C THR A 396 9.83 -17.40 35.29
N TYR A 397 8.96 -16.50 35.74
CA TYR A 397 9.26 -15.11 36.03
C TYR A 397 8.84 -14.77 37.45
N GLU A 398 9.64 -13.98 38.14
CA GLU A 398 9.36 -13.40 39.44
C GLU A 398 8.84 -11.98 39.21
N ILE A 399 7.65 -11.70 39.73
CA ILE A 399 7.11 -10.34 39.79
C ILE A 399 7.53 -9.74 41.12
N CYS A 400 8.32 -8.68 41.02
CA CYS A 400 8.84 -7.97 42.17
C CYS A 400 8.27 -6.56 42.23
N ARG A 401 7.98 -6.09 43.44
CA ARG A 401 7.46 -4.76 43.73
C ARG A 401 8.44 -3.98 44.59
N MET A 402 8.60 -2.70 44.30
CA MET A 402 9.28 -1.74 45.18
C MET A 402 8.30 -0.65 45.56
N ASN A 403 8.24 -0.29 46.85
CA ASN A 403 7.45 0.84 47.35
C ASN A 403 8.29 2.11 47.40
N ARG A 404 7.63 3.26 47.26
CA ARG A 404 8.27 4.58 47.31
C ARG A 404 9.01 4.85 48.62
N ASP A 405 8.46 4.38 49.74
CA ASP A 405 9.00 4.65 51.09
C ASP A 405 10.38 4.03 51.34
N HIS A 406 10.79 3.08 50.50
CA HIS A 406 12.04 2.34 50.66
C HIS A 406 13.24 3.04 50.00
N LEU A 407 13.08 4.28 49.52
CA LEU A 407 14.01 4.91 48.58
C LEU A 407 14.62 6.21 49.12
N HIS A 408 15.83 6.10 49.67
CA HIS A 408 16.69 7.24 50.04
C HIS A 408 17.90 7.29 49.09
N ALA A 409 17.82 8.09 48.03
CA ALA A 409 18.92 8.25 47.08
C ALA A 409 19.06 9.73 46.62
N PRO A 410 20.29 10.30 46.62
CA PRO A 410 20.54 11.63 46.06
C PRO A 410 20.33 11.61 44.54
N SER A 411 19.50 12.52 44.04
CA SER A 411 19.09 12.54 42.63
C SER A 411 20.13 13.19 41.73
N THR A 412 20.97 12.37 41.09
CA THR A 412 21.96 12.88 40.11
C THR A 412 22.08 12.04 38.83
N THR A 413 21.14 11.14 38.53
CA THR A 413 21.08 10.53 37.18
C THR A 413 20.32 11.42 36.21
N ASN A 414 20.83 11.54 34.98
CA ASN A 414 20.13 12.19 33.87
C ASN A 414 19.51 11.09 32.99
N PHE A 415 18.22 10.78 33.18
CA PHE A 415 17.47 9.98 32.19
C PHE A 415 16.36 10.81 31.54
N GLN A 416 16.17 10.61 30.23
CA GLN A 416 15.26 11.39 29.41
C GLN A 416 14.10 10.51 28.92
N PHE A 417 12.90 11.10 28.87
CA PHE A 417 11.79 10.53 28.12
C PHE A 417 12.07 10.65 26.62
N LEU A 418 12.03 9.53 25.89
CA LEU A 418 12.28 9.53 24.45
C LEU A 418 10.96 9.67 23.69
N THR A 419 10.85 10.76 22.93
CA THR A 419 9.76 10.97 21.97
C THR A 419 10.01 10.19 20.68
N LEU A 420 9.00 10.11 19.80
CA LEU A 420 9.20 9.53 18.47
C LEU A 420 10.25 10.30 17.66
N LYS A 421 10.33 11.62 17.83
CA LYS A 421 11.36 12.47 17.23
C LYS A 421 12.77 12.05 17.67
N ASP A 422 12.95 11.74 18.96
CA ASP A 422 14.22 11.23 19.48
C ASP A 422 14.54 9.85 18.90
N ILE A 423 13.54 8.96 18.77
CA ILE A 423 13.73 7.63 18.17
C ILE A 423 14.21 7.75 16.72
N TYR A 424 13.67 8.69 15.94
CA TYR A 424 14.16 8.95 14.59
C TYR A 424 15.59 9.51 14.57
N LYS A 425 15.91 10.43 15.48
CA LYS A 425 17.26 11.00 15.63
C LYS A 425 18.32 9.91 15.90
N TYR A 426 17.97 8.89 16.67
CA TYR A 426 18.87 7.79 17.04
C TYR A 426 18.50 6.46 16.37
N SER A 427 18.00 6.51 15.13
CA SER A 427 17.49 5.35 14.40
C SER A 427 18.46 4.14 14.31
N ALA A 428 19.77 4.39 14.31
CA ALA A 428 20.81 3.35 14.31
C ALA A 428 20.71 2.39 15.50
N LEU A 429 20.28 2.87 16.67
CA LEU A 429 20.14 2.06 17.89
C LEU A 429 18.91 1.15 17.87
N PHE A 430 17.96 1.43 16.99
CA PHE A 430 16.65 0.76 16.93
C PHE A 430 16.45 -0.06 15.64
N GLN A 431 17.51 -0.25 14.87
CA GLN A 431 17.47 -1.03 13.63
C GLN A 431 17.03 -2.48 13.92
N GLY A 432 15.96 -2.93 13.25
CA GLY A 432 15.39 -4.27 13.39
C GLY A 432 14.19 -4.41 14.34
N ASP A 433 13.98 -3.45 15.26
CA ASP A 433 12.89 -3.50 16.25
C ASP A 433 11.87 -2.36 16.14
N PHE A 434 12.01 -1.45 15.16
CA PHE A 434 11.15 -0.27 14.98
C PHE A 434 9.64 -0.59 15.03
N LYS A 435 9.19 -1.66 14.35
CA LYS A 435 7.79 -2.10 14.40
C LYS A 435 7.28 -2.41 15.81
N LYS A 436 8.13 -3.03 16.66
CA LYS A 436 7.77 -3.34 18.05
C LYS A 436 7.72 -2.07 18.89
N ILE A 437 8.63 -1.13 18.65
CA ILE A 437 8.64 0.19 19.29
C ILE A 437 7.34 0.92 18.99
N ILE A 438 6.96 1.03 17.71
CA ILE A 438 5.70 1.66 17.30
C ILE A 438 4.48 0.96 17.90
N LYS A 439 4.51 -0.39 18.03
CA LYS A 439 3.47 -1.15 18.73
C LYS A 439 3.32 -0.74 20.19
N ARG A 440 4.43 -0.65 20.93
CA ARG A 440 4.45 -0.24 22.34
C ARG A 440 3.95 1.19 22.52
N LEU A 441 4.38 2.10 21.65
CA LEU A 441 3.90 3.48 21.63
C LEU A 441 2.38 3.56 21.37
N TYR A 442 1.84 2.75 20.45
CA TYR A 442 0.38 2.66 20.21
C TYR A 442 -0.39 2.11 21.42
N GLN A 443 0.25 1.27 22.24
CA GLN A 443 -0.26 0.76 23.51
C GLN A 443 -0.05 1.75 24.67
N LYS A 444 0.48 2.95 24.41
CA LYS A 444 0.77 4.00 25.39
C LYS A 444 1.90 3.67 26.38
N HIS A 445 2.77 2.73 26.03
CA HIS A 445 3.97 2.48 26.82
C HIS A 445 4.95 3.63 26.58
N GLN A 446 5.61 4.07 27.64
CA GLN A 446 6.54 5.19 27.62
C GLN A 446 7.97 4.68 27.58
N MET A 447 8.81 5.27 26.74
CA MET A 447 10.21 4.89 26.60
C MET A 447 11.11 5.92 27.29
N TYR A 448 12.10 5.44 28.00
CA TYR A 448 13.09 6.26 28.69
C TYR A 448 14.49 5.76 28.38
N SER A 449 15.47 6.65 28.45
CA SER A 449 16.87 6.30 28.28
C SER A 449 17.79 7.10 29.18
N CYS A 450 18.86 6.45 29.66
CA CYS A 450 19.97 7.11 30.31
C CYS A 450 20.94 7.65 29.25
N ILE A 451 21.25 8.95 29.33
CA ILE A 451 22.20 9.60 28.42
C ILE A 451 23.55 9.68 29.12
N LYS A 452 24.58 9.10 28.52
CA LYS A 452 25.96 9.20 28.98
C LYS A 452 26.82 9.72 27.82
N ASN A 453 27.55 10.81 28.03
CA ASN A 453 28.41 11.45 27.02
C ASN A 453 27.68 11.76 25.69
N ASN A 454 26.46 12.30 25.77
CA ASN A 454 25.63 12.62 24.61
C ASN A 454 25.21 11.41 23.73
N GLN A 455 25.36 10.18 24.25
CA GLN A 455 24.91 8.94 23.62
C GLN A 455 23.87 8.24 24.51
N ILE A 456 22.86 7.63 23.88
CA ILE A 456 21.90 6.74 24.56
C ILE A 456 22.66 5.49 24.98
N ALA A 457 22.78 5.27 26.29
CA ALA A 457 23.47 4.10 26.82
C ALA A 457 22.51 2.90 26.92
N ASN A 458 21.38 3.08 27.60
CA ASN A 458 20.38 2.04 27.84
C ASN A 458 18.97 2.59 27.67
N CYS A 459 18.03 1.76 27.21
CA CYS A 459 16.62 2.11 27.07
C CYS A 459 15.76 1.16 27.90
N PHE A 460 14.68 1.66 28.48
CA PHE A 460 13.68 0.85 29.17
C PHE A 460 12.28 1.40 28.92
N TRP A 461 11.28 0.59 29.23
CA TRP A 461 9.88 0.91 28.99
C TRP A 461 9.08 0.94 30.28
N VAL A 462 8.11 1.84 30.34
CA VAL A 462 7.19 2.02 31.46
C VAL A 462 5.76 1.88 30.95
N ASN A 463 4.98 1.00 31.59
CA ASN A 463 3.53 0.91 31.41
C ASN A 463 2.81 1.29 32.70
N LYS A 464 1.65 1.93 32.58
CA LYS A 464 0.84 2.40 33.72
C LYS A 464 -0.43 1.57 33.93
N THR A 465 -0.82 0.77 32.94
CA THR A 465 -2.12 0.09 32.93
C THR A 465 -2.02 -1.37 33.29
N ASP A 466 -0.94 -2.04 32.88
CA ASP A 466 -0.81 -3.48 33.02
C ASP A 466 0.64 -3.96 32.98
N ILE A 467 0.86 -5.12 33.59
CA ILE A 467 2.08 -5.93 33.45
C ILE A 467 1.90 -6.76 32.17
N GLN A 468 2.53 -6.30 31.08
CA GLN A 468 2.50 -7.00 29.79
C GLN A 468 3.78 -7.78 29.55
N MET A 469 3.66 -9.09 29.45
CA MET A 469 4.75 -9.99 29.04
C MET A 469 4.42 -10.57 27.68
N ASP A 470 4.75 -9.84 26.61
CA ASP A 470 4.40 -10.16 25.22
C ASP A 470 4.86 -11.57 24.80
N TYR A 471 6.06 -12.00 25.22
CA TYR A 471 6.61 -13.32 24.93
C TYR A 471 5.87 -14.46 25.66
N LEU A 472 5.18 -14.16 26.77
CA LEU A 472 4.32 -15.11 27.48
C LEU A 472 2.84 -14.94 27.11
N GLY A 473 2.44 -13.90 26.37
CA GLY A 473 1.04 -13.60 26.12
C GLY A 473 0.24 -13.35 27.41
N ILE A 474 0.89 -12.77 28.42
CA ILE A 474 0.28 -12.46 29.72
C ILE A 474 0.07 -10.95 29.81
N VAL A 475 -1.12 -10.55 30.25
CA VAL A 475 -1.51 -9.17 30.53
C VAL A 475 -2.25 -9.18 31.87
N GLU A 476 -1.71 -8.48 32.86
CA GLU A 476 -2.30 -8.36 34.20
C GLU A 476 -2.51 -6.90 34.55
N PRO A 477 -3.72 -6.47 34.96
CA PRO A 477 -3.98 -5.07 35.26
C PRO A 477 -3.14 -4.59 36.46
N LEU A 478 -2.61 -3.38 36.37
CA LEU A 478 -1.94 -2.70 37.47
C LEU A 478 -2.93 -1.89 38.30
N THR A 479 -2.61 -1.67 39.58
CA THR A 479 -3.33 -0.70 40.38
C THR A 479 -3.07 0.72 39.89
N LYS A 480 -4.00 1.66 40.12
CA LYS A 480 -3.90 3.05 39.62
C LYS A 480 -2.66 3.81 40.11
N LYS A 481 -2.03 3.36 41.21
CA LYS A 481 -0.84 3.97 41.81
C LYS A 481 0.44 3.15 41.56
N SER A 482 0.43 2.31 40.52
CA SER A 482 1.55 1.44 40.20
C SER A 482 2.09 1.68 38.79
N LEU A 483 3.38 1.40 38.60
CA LEU A 483 4.02 1.35 37.29
C LEU A 483 4.61 -0.03 37.06
N TYR A 484 4.65 -0.47 35.81
CA TYR A 484 5.43 -1.62 35.38
C TYR A 484 6.59 -1.17 34.52
N VAL A 485 7.80 -1.62 34.84
CA VAL A 485 9.02 -1.28 34.10
C VAL A 485 9.63 -2.55 33.52
N TYR A 486 10.03 -2.51 32.24
CA TYR A 486 10.52 -3.68 31.49
C TYR A 486 11.60 -3.34 30.45
N ASP A 487 12.28 -4.40 29.94
CA ASP A 487 13.45 -4.35 29.05
C ASP A 487 14.62 -3.51 29.59
N TRP A 488 14.81 -3.51 30.90
CA TRP A 488 15.94 -2.86 31.54
C TRP A 488 17.15 -3.82 31.60
N ILE A 489 18.35 -3.26 31.56
CA ILE A 489 19.60 -4.03 31.69
C ILE A 489 20.20 -3.85 33.08
N PHE A 490 20.13 -2.63 33.65
CA PHE A 490 20.57 -2.32 35.00
C PHE A 490 19.68 -1.22 35.61
N PHE A 491 19.22 -1.42 36.85
CA PHE A 491 18.54 -0.39 37.63
C PHE A 491 19.53 0.25 38.61
N ASP A 492 19.94 1.49 38.35
CA ASP A 492 20.50 2.34 39.39
C ASP A 492 19.34 2.84 40.29
N ARG A 493 19.50 2.76 41.61
CA ARG A 493 18.56 3.31 42.60
C ARG A 493 18.17 4.76 42.28
N ASN A 494 19.10 5.54 41.73
CA ASN A 494 18.86 6.92 41.33
C ASN A 494 17.79 7.05 40.23
N VAL A 495 17.78 6.14 39.25
CA VAL A 495 16.78 6.11 38.16
C VAL A 495 15.39 5.81 38.71
N ILE A 496 15.30 4.89 39.68
CA ILE A 496 14.01 4.54 40.30
C ILE A 496 13.49 5.71 41.15
N ALA A 497 14.37 6.35 41.93
CA ALA A 497 14.04 7.54 42.72
C ALA A 497 13.41 8.63 41.85
N GLU A 498 14.05 8.92 40.73
CA GLU A 498 13.61 9.96 39.80
C GLU A 498 12.37 9.53 38.98
N LEU A 499 12.17 8.24 38.70
CA LEU A 499 10.89 7.73 38.16
C LEU A 499 9.73 7.99 39.14
N PHE A 500 9.91 7.74 40.44
CA PHE A 500 8.91 8.09 41.45
C PHE A 500 8.69 9.60 41.55
N LYS A 501 9.75 10.42 41.46
CA LYS A 501 9.63 11.89 41.43
C LYS A 501 8.83 12.37 40.21
N LYS A 502 9.06 11.79 39.04
CA LYS A 502 8.38 12.15 37.78
C LYS A 502 6.93 11.69 37.72
N HIS A 503 6.59 10.60 38.41
CA HIS A 503 5.24 10.09 38.53
C HIS A 503 4.78 10.18 39.99
N ASN A 504 4.54 11.40 40.45
CA ASN A 504 4.34 11.77 41.85
C ASN A 504 3.20 11.01 42.55
N ASN A 505 2.23 10.51 41.79
CA ASN A 505 1.05 9.77 42.25
C ASN A 505 1.27 8.25 42.34
N VAL A 506 2.48 7.77 42.03
CA VAL A 506 2.85 6.36 42.05
C VAL A 506 3.44 6.01 43.40
N GLU A 507 2.93 4.93 44.00
CA GLU A 507 3.36 4.38 45.28
C GLU A 507 4.23 3.13 45.10
N SER A 508 4.07 2.41 43.98
CA SER A 508 4.81 1.18 43.73
C SER A 508 5.27 0.98 42.28
N ILE A 509 6.42 0.35 42.12
CA ILE A 509 6.99 -0.04 40.83
C ILE A 509 7.12 -1.56 40.78
N TYR A 510 6.62 -2.15 39.70
CA TYR A 510 6.65 -3.56 39.40
C TYR A 510 7.67 -3.86 38.30
N ILE A 511 8.38 -4.96 38.45
CA ILE A 511 9.31 -5.51 37.45
C ILE A 511 9.12 -7.03 37.32
N ALA A 512 9.38 -7.57 36.13
CA ALA A 512 9.28 -9.00 35.86
C ALA A 512 10.66 -9.60 35.54
N ILE A 513 11.24 -10.33 36.50
CA ILE A 513 12.60 -10.89 36.37
C ILE A 513 12.51 -12.36 35.95
N PRO A 514 13.19 -12.82 34.89
CA PRO A 514 13.32 -14.24 34.60
C PRO A 514 13.95 -14.98 35.78
N ASN A 515 13.40 -16.13 36.20
CA ASN A 515 13.89 -16.86 37.38
C ASN A 515 15.35 -17.34 37.26
N HIS A 516 15.86 -17.46 36.03
CA HIS A 516 17.23 -17.86 35.71
C HIS A 516 18.17 -16.66 35.48
N ASP A 517 17.69 -15.43 35.67
CA ASP A 517 18.52 -14.23 35.51
C ASP A 517 19.62 -14.24 36.59
N LYS A 518 20.88 -14.12 36.14
CA LYS A 518 22.06 -14.12 37.01
C LYS A 518 22.11 -12.87 37.89
N ASN A 519 21.45 -11.78 37.47
CA ASN A 519 21.48 -10.51 38.15
C ASN A 519 20.30 -10.31 39.12
N LYS A 520 19.54 -11.37 39.43
CA LYS A 520 18.34 -11.24 40.29
C LYS A 520 18.65 -10.70 41.71
N SER A 521 19.79 -11.07 42.28
CA SER A 521 20.22 -10.62 43.62
C SER A 521 20.36 -9.10 43.69
N PHE A 522 20.85 -8.49 42.60
CA PHE A 522 21.01 -7.05 42.49
C PHE A 522 19.67 -6.31 42.65
N PHE A 523 18.56 -6.81 42.10
CA PHE A 523 17.25 -6.16 42.29
C PHE A 523 16.77 -6.22 43.74
N TYR A 524 17.03 -7.33 44.43
CA TYR A 524 16.73 -7.47 45.85
C TYR A 524 17.58 -6.51 46.70
N GLU A 525 18.88 -6.37 46.39
CA GLU A 525 19.76 -5.37 47.01
C GLU A 525 19.29 -3.94 46.76
N GLN A 526 18.71 -3.65 45.60
CA GLN A 526 18.13 -2.33 45.32
C GLN A 526 16.85 -2.06 46.12
N GLY A 527 16.21 -3.06 46.72
CA GLY A 527 15.02 -2.94 47.57
C GLY A 527 13.72 -3.44 46.95
N PHE A 528 13.78 -4.19 45.84
CA PHE A 528 12.60 -4.88 45.31
C PHE A 528 12.27 -6.10 46.17
N VAL A 529 10.99 -6.32 46.44
CA VAL A 529 10.48 -7.48 47.17
C VAL A 529 9.69 -8.35 46.21
N LYS A 530 9.87 -9.67 46.32
CA LYS A 530 9.15 -10.64 45.50
C LYS A 530 7.69 -10.76 45.97
N GLU A 531 6.73 -10.46 45.10
CA GLU A 531 5.30 -10.66 45.44
C GLU A 531 4.79 -12.03 44.99
N TYR A 532 5.03 -12.38 43.73
CA TYR A 532 4.54 -13.63 43.16
C TYR A 532 5.40 -14.12 42.01
N GLN A 533 5.23 -15.38 41.66
CA GLN A 533 5.95 -16.03 40.58
C GLN A 533 4.93 -16.56 39.58
N ILE A 534 5.17 -16.25 38.31
CA ILE A 534 4.40 -16.73 37.18
C ILE A 534 5.22 -17.78 36.46
N THR A 535 4.64 -18.97 36.28
CA THR A 535 5.23 -20.02 35.45
C THR A 535 4.31 -20.31 34.28
N LYS A 536 4.79 -20.09 33.05
CA LYS A 536 4.13 -20.55 31.84
C LYS A 536 4.78 -21.85 31.37
N MET A 537 3.97 -22.88 31.23
CA MET A 537 4.38 -24.16 30.65
C MET A 537 3.66 -24.37 29.33
N LYS A 538 4.39 -24.82 28.31
CA LYS A 538 3.83 -25.25 27.04
C LYS A 538 4.11 -26.74 26.88
N ILE A 539 3.07 -27.56 26.78
CA ILE A 539 3.17 -29.02 26.67
C ILE A 539 2.33 -29.43 25.47
N LEU A 540 2.94 -30.08 24.48
CA LEU A 540 2.24 -30.55 23.27
C LEU A 540 1.38 -29.47 22.59
N GLY A 541 1.86 -28.22 22.59
CA GLY A 541 1.13 -27.08 22.02
C GLY A 541 0.13 -26.38 22.96
N PHE A 542 -0.29 -26.99 24.06
CA PHE A 542 -1.18 -26.38 25.06
C PHE A 542 -0.40 -25.52 26.05
N SER A 543 -0.93 -24.35 26.41
CA SER A 543 -0.31 -23.43 27.35
C SER A 543 -1.01 -23.41 28.71
N PHE A 544 -0.25 -23.65 29.77
CA PHE A 544 -0.69 -23.59 31.16
C PHE A 544 0.03 -22.45 31.88
N ILE A 545 -0.69 -21.71 32.72
CA ILE A 545 -0.14 -20.63 33.53
C ILE A 545 -0.40 -20.97 35.00
N LYS A 546 0.67 -21.02 35.80
CA LYS A 546 0.61 -21.23 37.25
C LYS A 546 1.13 -19.99 37.96
N ARG A 547 0.37 -19.48 38.92
CA ARG A 547 0.78 -18.40 39.82
C ARG A 547 1.09 -18.96 41.20
N ARG A 548 2.16 -18.46 41.83
CA ARG A 548 2.51 -18.76 43.22
C ARG A 548 2.78 -17.43 43.92
N PHE A 549 1.91 -17.04 44.85
CA PHE A 549 2.10 -15.86 45.67
C PHE A 549 3.05 -16.20 46.83
N PHE A 550 3.86 -15.23 47.24
CA PHE A 550 4.73 -15.31 48.41
C PHE A 550 4.12 -14.39 49.47
N GLN A 551 4.11 -14.87 50.72
CA GLN A 551 3.69 -14.08 51.88
C GLN A 551 4.86 -13.24 52.37
#